data_AF-A0A351HVU9-F1
#
_entry.id   AF-A0A351HVU9-F1
#
_cell.length_a   1.000
_cell.length_b   1.000
_cell.length_c   1.000
_cell.angle_alpha   90.00
_cell.angle_beta   90.00
_cell.angle_gamma   90.00
#
_symmetry.space_group_name_H-M   'P 1'
#
loop_
_entity.id
_entity.type
_entity.pdbx_description
1 polymer ?
#
loop_
_entity_poly.entity_id
_entity_poly.type
_entity_poly.pdbx_seq_one_letter_code
_entity_poly.pdbx_strand_id
1 'polypeptide(L)'
;LILKQGAGEIVADQLQADSGKLNGGAGAVHFTDVQLNDFAIKGGVGLIDIQGLVTGDLEIDCGVGQTSLDINASVNDYFITADQGIGPITINGQNLSETGTGSKSAPHHIDIDGGVGPVNLTFK
;
A
#
# COMPACT_ATOMS: atom_id res chain seq x y z
N LEU A 1 9.14 -9.79 9.48
CA LEU A 1 8.81 -10.79 8.43
C LEU A 1 9.56 -10.46 7.13
N ILE A 2 10.15 -11.43 6.42
CA ILE A 2 10.77 -11.18 5.10
C ILE A 2 10.23 -12.19 4.09
N LEU A 3 9.67 -11.71 2.98
CA LEU A 3 9.15 -12.51 1.86
C LEU A 3 9.85 -12.13 0.57
N LYS A 4 10.15 -13.13 -0.26
CA LYS A 4 10.74 -12.96 -1.60
C LYS A 4 10.02 -13.85 -2.59
N GLN A 5 9.56 -13.26 -3.68
CA GLN A 5 8.89 -13.95 -4.77
C GLN A 5 9.42 -13.42 -6.09
N GLY A 6 9.64 -14.33 -7.05
CA GLY A 6 10.02 -13.97 -8.42
C GLY A 6 8.80 -13.80 -9.31
N ALA A 7 7.95 -14.83 -9.34
CA ALA A 7 6.61 -14.75 -9.91
C ALA A 7 5.61 -15.62 -9.14
N GLY A 8 4.32 -15.31 -9.23
CA GLY A 8 3.23 -16.06 -8.57
C GLY A 8 2.34 -15.19 -7.68
N GLU A 9 1.75 -15.80 -6.66
CA GLU A 9 0.78 -15.15 -5.77
C GLU A 9 1.24 -15.31 -4.31
N ILE A 10 1.13 -14.23 -3.54
CA ILE A 10 1.31 -14.25 -2.08
C ILE A 10 -0.03 -13.90 -1.46
N VAL A 11 -0.54 -14.83 -0.65
CA VAL A 11 -1.78 -14.65 0.11
C VAL A 11 -1.45 -14.68 1.60
N ALA A 12 -2.00 -13.74 2.37
CA ALA A 12 -1.90 -13.75 3.82
C ALA A 12 -3.21 -13.32 4.45
N ASP A 13 -3.76 -14.17 5.33
CA ASP A 13 -4.97 -13.91 6.10
C ASP A 13 -4.62 -13.72 7.57
N GLN A 14 -5.14 -12.67 8.21
CA GLN A 14 -4.97 -12.39 9.64
C GLN A 14 -3.50 -12.29 10.09
N LEU A 15 -2.61 -11.92 9.17
CA LEU A 15 -1.19 -11.74 9.45
C LEU A 15 -0.98 -10.56 10.40
N GLN A 16 -0.18 -10.76 11.44
CA GLN A 16 0.33 -9.69 12.30
C GLN A 16 1.85 -9.62 12.15
N ALA A 17 2.36 -8.45 11.80
CA ALA A 17 3.79 -8.23 11.64
C ALA A 17 4.20 -6.87 12.23
N ASP A 18 5.05 -6.90 13.25
CA ASP A 18 5.61 -5.67 13.87
C ASP A 18 6.60 -4.94 12.95
N SER A 19 7.14 -5.64 11.96
CA SER A 19 7.96 -5.12 10.88
C SER A 19 7.99 -6.11 9.73
N GLY A 20 8.12 -5.63 8.48
CA GLY A 20 8.39 -6.55 7.40
C GLY A 20 8.73 -5.98 6.04
N LYS A 21 9.16 -6.89 5.17
CA LYS A 21 9.52 -6.57 3.79
C LYS A 21 9.08 -7.67 2.84
N LEU A 22 8.41 -7.29 1.77
CA LEU A 22 8.07 -8.14 0.63
C LEU A 22 8.79 -7.63 -0.61
N ASN A 23 9.51 -8.51 -1.32
CA ASN A 23 10.04 -8.20 -2.64
C ASN A 23 9.47 -9.19 -3.65
N GLY A 24 8.70 -8.69 -4.62
CA GLY A 24 8.05 -9.44 -5.69
C GLY A 24 8.56 -9.00 -7.06
N GLY A 25 8.65 -9.94 -8.01
CA GLY A 25 8.93 -9.62 -9.41
C GLY A 25 7.63 -9.36 -10.18
N ALA A 26 6.91 -10.43 -10.53
CA ALA A 26 5.66 -10.35 -11.27
C ALA A 26 4.56 -11.20 -10.62
N GLY A 27 3.42 -10.63 -10.24
CA GLY A 27 2.41 -11.43 -9.54
C GLY A 27 1.33 -10.66 -8.82
N ALA A 28 0.75 -11.29 -7.80
CA ALA A 28 -0.25 -10.66 -6.95
C ALA A 28 0.09 -10.83 -5.46
N VAL A 29 -0.26 -9.81 -4.67
CA VAL A 29 -0.22 -9.81 -3.21
C VAL A 29 -1.64 -9.55 -2.73
N HIS A 30 -2.20 -10.49 -1.98
CA HIS A 30 -3.54 -10.41 -1.41
C HIS A 30 -3.47 -10.62 0.09
N PHE A 31 -3.56 -9.51 0.83
CA PHE A 31 -3.51 -9.51 2.29
C PHE A 31 -4.88 -9.14 2.85
N THR A 32 -5.46 -10.00 3.67
CA THR A 32 -6.81 -9.80 4.24
C THR A 32 -6.78 -9.84 5.76
N ASP A 33 -7.45 -8.87 6.38
CA ASP A 33 -7.54 -8.69 7.83
C ASP A 33 -6.17 -8.66 8.54
N VAL A 34 -5.18 -8.02 7.90
CA VAL A 34 -3.81 -7.96 8.42
C VAL A 34 -3.61 -6.80 9.40
N GLN A 35 -2.56 -6.91 10.22
CA GLN A 35 -2.01 -5.81 11.02
C GLN A 35 -0.53 -5.69 10.70
N LEU A 36 -0.16 -4.62 9.99
CA LEU A 36 1.21 -4.37 9.56
C LEU A 36 1.73 -3.11 10.24
N ASN A 37 2.81 -3.24 10.99
CA ASN A 37 3.60 -2.13 11.47
C ASN A 37 4.92 -2.10 10.68
N ASP A 38 5.38 -0.92 10.27
CA ASP A 38 6.68 -0.71 9.61
C ASP A 38 6.97 -1.73 8.48
N PHE A 39 6.24 -1.59 7.37
CA PHE A 39 6.21 -2.59 6.31
C PHE A 39 6.54 -2.00 4.94
N ALA A 40 7.36 -2.71 4.16
CA ALA A 40 7.73 -2.30 2.81
C ALA A 40 7.40 -3.37 1.77
N ILE A 41 6.82 -2.97 0.64
CA ILE A 41 6.46 -3.83 -0.48
C ILE A 41 7.11 -3.28 -1.73
N LYS A 42 7.98 -4.07 -2.37
CA LYS A 42 8.59 -3.72 -3.66
C LYS A 42 8.15 -4.75 -4.71
N GLY A 43 7.39 -4.30 -5.70
CA GLY A 43 6.84 -5.10 -6.79
C GLY A 43 7.27 -4.57 -8.16
N GLY A 44 7.53 -5.46 -9.10
CA GLY A 44 7.78 -5.09 -10.49
C GLY A 44 6.48 -4.87 -11.26
N VAL A 45 5.74 -5.95 -11.48
CA VAL A 45 4.48 -5.93 -12.25
C VAL A 45 3.42 -6.74 -11.51
N GLY A 46 2.24 -6.16 -11.24
CA GLY A 46 1.26 -6.95 -10.50
C GLY A 46 0.11 -6.22 -9.83
N LEU A 47 -0.56 -6.96 -8.96
CA LEU A 47 -1.63 -6.44 -8.11
C LEU A 47 -1.16 -6.44 -6.66
N ILE A 48 -1.41 -5.35 -5.96
CA ILE A 48 -1.25 -5.26 -4.51
C ILE A 48 -2.63 -4.91 -3.95
N ASP A 49 -3.18 -5.81 -3.14
CA ASP A 49 -4.47 -5.64 -2.49
C ASP A 49 -4.31 -5.97 -1.00
N ILE A 50 -4.53 -4.95 -0.16
CA ILE A 50 -4.31 -5.05 1.29
C ILE A 50 -5.53 -4.51 2.00
N GLN A 51 -6.13 -5.35 2.83
CA GLN A 51 -7.19 -5.00 3.77
C GLN A 51 -6.69 -5.23 5.19
N GLY A 52 -6.78 -4.22 6.05
CA GLY A 52 -6.38 -4.36 7.44
C GLY A 52 -6.03 -3.06 8.13
N LEU A 53 -5.26 -3.16 9.21
CA LEU A 53 -4.68 -2.02 9.90
C LEU A 53 -3.21 -1.87 9.49
N VAL A 54 -2.82 -0.64 9.17
CA VAL A 54 -1.42 -0.30 8.90
C VAL A 54 -0.98 0.83 9.83
N THR A 55 0.11 0.61 10.55
CA THR A 55 0.69 1.56 11.50
C THR A 55 2.18 1.79 11.21
N GLY A 56 2.74 2.85 11.79
CA GLY A 56 4.11 3.25 11.51
C GLY A 56 4.24 3.69 10.04
N ASP A 57 5.29 3.20 9.36
CA ASP A 57 5.52 3.50 7.95
C ASP A 57 5.11 2.33 7.03
N LEU A 58 4.34 2.63 5.98
CA LEU A 58 4.08 1.73 4.86
C LEU A 58 4.67 2.31 3.58
N GLU A 59 5.59 1.58 2.96
CA GLU A 59 6.20 1.94 1.68
C GLU A 59 5.79 0.93 0.60
N ILE A 60 5.25 1.39 -0.52
CA ILE A 60 4.88 0.56 -1.66
C ILE A 60 5.52 1.10 -2.94
N ASP A 61 6.44 0.32 -3.51
CA ASP A 61 6.96 0.53 -4.85
C ASP A 61 6.30 -0.47 -5.82
N CYS A 62 5.62 0.01 -6.86
CA CYS A 62 5.07 -0.85 -7.90
C CYS A 62 5.32 -0.30 -9.30
N GLY A 63 6.08 -1.02 -10.13
CA GLY A 63 6.39 -0.59 -11.49
C GLY A 63 5.14 -0.45 -12.37
N VAL A 64 4.39 -1.54 -12.56
CA VAL A 64 3.17 -1.55 -13.39
C VAL A 64 2.09 -2.38 -12.73
N GLY A 65 0.89 -1.83 -12.57
CA GLY A 65 -0.28 -2.55 -12.10
C GLY A 65 -1.15 -1.73 -11.16
N GLN A 66 -1.90 -2.40 -10.28
CA GLN A 66 -2.87 -1.73 -9.42
C GLN A 66 -2.52 -1.94 -7.96
N THR A 67 -2.62 -0.85 -7.19
CA THR A 67 -2.52 -0.86 -5.72
C THR A 67 -3.88 -0.50 -5.13
N SER A 68 -4.37 -1.34 -4.22
CA SER A 68 -5.64 -1.19 -3.52
C SER A 68 -5.39 -1.37 -2.02
N LEU A 69 -5.73 -0.35 -1.23
CA LEU A 69 -5.61 -0.36 0.23
C LEU A 69 -6.98 -0.08 0.86
N ASP A 70 -7.51 -1.01 1.64
CA ASP A 70 -8.67 -0.84 2.52
C ASP A 70 -8.19 -0.82 3.98
N ILE A 71 -8.00 0.39 4.50
CA ILE A 71 -7.39 0.65 5.81
C ILE A 71 -8.50 0.82 6.86
N ASN A 72 -8.49 -0.06 7.85
CA ASN A 72 -9.42 -0.09 8.98
C ASN A 72 -9.04 0.95 10.06
N ALA A 73 -8.87 2.20 9.66
CA ALA A 73 -8.57 3.33 10.53
C ALA A 73 -9.02 4.67 9.91
N SER A 74 -9.05 5.71 10.74
CA SER A 74 -9.41 7.06 10.30
C SER A 74 -8.31 7.66 9.44
N VAL A 75 -8.68 8.21 8.27
CA VAL A 75 -7.74 8.89 7.36
C VAL A 75 -6.97 10.05 8.02
N ASN A 76 -7.52 10.66 9.07
CA ASN A 76 -6.88 11.78 9.77
C ASN A 76 -5.62 11.37 10.56
N ASP A 77 -5.44 10.07 10.78
CA ASP A 77 -4.27 9.52 11.48
C ASP A 77 -3.10 9.28 10.51
N TYR A 78 -3.25 9.63 9.23
CA TYR A 78 -2.27 9.35 8.18
C TYR A 78 -1.77 10.62 7.48
N PHE A 79 -0.47 10.63 7.24
CA PHE A 79 0.13 11.39 6.15
C PHE A 79 0.27 10.46 4.96
N ILE A 80 -0.24 10.85 3.81
CA ILE A 80 -0.27 10.00 2.62
C ILE A 80 0.46 10.72 1.51
N THR A 81 1.47 10.08 0.94
CA THR A 81 2.11 10.48 -0.30
C THR A 81 1.88 9.39 -1.34
N ALA A 82 1.53 9.81 -2.55
CA ALA A 82 1.31 8.89 -3.64
C ALA A 82 1.67 9.58 -4.95
N ASP A 83 2.55 8.94 -5.72
CA ASP A 83 2.94 9.36 -7.06
C ASP A 83 2.68 8.21 -8.04
N GLN A 84 2.16 8.56 -9.22
CA GLN A 84 1.96 7.66 -10.33
C GLN A 84 2.41 8.37 -11.60
N GLY A 85 3.30 7.72 -12.35
CA GLY A 85 3.66 8.19 -13.69
C GLY A 85 2.43 8.27 -14.60
N ILE A 86 1.60 7.22 -14.62
CA ILE A 86 0.34 7.17 -15.37
C ILE A 86 -0.72 6.40 -14.60
N GLY A 87 -1.78 7.08 -14.16
CA GLY A 87 -2.96 6.44 -13.56
C GLY A 87 -3.64 7.34 -12.53
N PRO A 88 -4.91 7.09 -12.20
CA PRO A 88 -5.59 7.84 -11.15
C PRO A 88 -5.10 7.41 -9.77
N ILE A 89 -5.00 8.37 -8.86
CA ILE A 89 -4.83 8.14 -7.43
C ILE A 89 -6.11 8.60 -6.76
N THR A 90 -6.77 7.72 -6.03
CA THR A 90 -7.99 8.05 -5.28
C THR A 90 -7.84 7.75 -3.80
N ILE A 91 -8.39 8.63 -2.96
CA ILE A 91 -8.51 8.45 -1.52
C ILE A 91 -9.98 8.66 -1.16
N ASN A 92 -10.61 7.65 -0.57
CA ASN A 92 -12.04 7.62 -0.27
C ASN A 92 -12.91 7.99 -1.48
N GLY A 93 -12.52 7.50 -2.67
CA GLY A 93 -13.21 7.76 -3.94
C GLY A 93 -13.04 9.18 -4.50
N GLN A 94 -12.26 10.05 -3.86
CA GLN A 94 -11.91 11.37 -4.39
C GLN A 94 -10.54 11.32 -5.07
N ASN A 95 -10.41 11.93 -6.24
CA ASN A 95 -9.12 12.04 -6.91
C ASN A 95 -8.18 12.90 -6.08
N LEU A 96 -6.96 12.43 -5.87
CA LEU A 96 -5.90 13.22 -5.29
C LEU A 96 -5.30 14.11 -6.40
N SER A 97 -5.37 15.42 -6.20
CA SER A 97 -4.85 16.42 -7.16
C SER A 97 -3.40 16.82 -6.92
N GLU A 98 -2.84 16.44 -5.77
CA GLU A 98 -1.48 16.75 -5.31
C GLU A 98 -0.74 15.45 -4.99
N THR A 99 0.58 15.46 -4.82
CA THR A 99 1.35 14.23 -4.53
C THR A 99 1.24 13.77 -3.07
N GLY A 100 0.43 14.44 -2.24
CA GLY A 100 0.14 13.99 -0.88
C GLY A 100 -0.99 14.74 -0.18
N THR A 101 -1.44 14.21 0.95
CA THR A 101 -2.50 14.77 1.81
C THR A 101 -2.30 14.37 3.28
N GLY A 102 -3.04 15.02 4.18
CA GLY A 102 -2.95 14.79 5.62
C GLY A 102 -1.87 15.63 6.31
N SER A 103 -1.72 15.42 7.63
CA SER A 103 -0.74 16.17 8.42
C SER A 103 0.61 15.46 8.43
N LYS A 104 1.71 16.18 8.17
CA LYS A 104 3.09 15.65 8.32
C LYS A 104 3.46 15.22 9.74
N SER A 105 2.66 15.59 10.73
CA SER A 105 2.82 15.15 12.13
C SER A 105 1.89 13.98 12.50
N ALA A 106 1.19 13.40 11.52
CA ALA A 106 0.34 12.25 11.72
C ALA A 106 1.18 11.07 12.26
N PRO A 107 0.59 10.20 13.09
CA PRO A 107 1.30 9.08 13.68
C PRO A 107 1.67 7.98 12.67
N HIS A 108 1.06 7.96 11.48
CA HIS A 108 1.25 6.91 10.48
C HIS A 108 1.49 7.53 9.11
N HIS A 109 2.36 6.89 8.32
CA HIS A 109 2.69 7.32 6.97
C HIS A 109 2.45 6.21 5.96
N ILE A 110 1.86 6.58 4.83
CA ILE A 110 1.71 5.70 3.67
C ILE A 110 2.36 6.41 2.49
N ASP A 111 3.38 5.77 1.92
CA ASP A 111 4.09 6.24 0.74
C ASP A 111 3.94 5.22 -0.39
N ILE A 112 3.47 5.69 -1.55
CA ILE A 112 3.21 4.85 -2.71
C ILE A 112 3.84 5.47 -3.95
N ASP A 113 4.87 4.81 -4.45
CA ASP A 113 5.51 5.17 -5.71
C ASP A 113 5.16 4.12 -6.77
N GLY A 114 4.54 4.55 -7.86
CA GLY A 114 4.34 3.65 -8.99
C GLY A 114 4.51 4.25 -10.37
N GLY A 115 4.77 3.35 -11.32
CA GLY A 115 5.00 3.73 -12.71
C GLY A 115 3.69 3.90 -13.46
N VAL A 116 2.93 2.82 -13.60
CA VAL A 116 1.69 2.78 -14.39
C VAL A 116 0.60 1.97 -13.72
N GLY A 117 -0.52 2.62 -13.44
CA GLY A 117 -1.82 2.03 -13.10
C GLY A 117 -2.50 2.75 -11.92
N PRO A 118 -3.69 2.30 -11.52
CA PRO A 118 -4.48 2.99 -10.52
C PRO A 118 -4.00 2.69 -9.10
N VAL A 119 -4.05 3.71 -8.24
CA VAL A 119 -3.89 3.58 -6.80
C VAL A 119 -5.20 3.99 -6.14
N ASN A 120 -5.75 3.12 -5.31
CA ASN A 120 -6.98 3.38 -4.57
C ASN A 120 -6.77 3.13 -3.09
N LEU A 121 -7.03 4.14 -2.26
CA LEU A 121 -7.03 4.03 -0.81
C LEU A 121 -8.44 4.30 -0.30
N THR A 122 -8.91 3.45 0.60
CA THR A 122 -10.15 3.63 1.36
C THR A 122 -9.84 3.51 2.85
N PHE A 123 -10.43 4.41 3.62
CA PHE A 123 -10.32 4.47 5.08
C PHE A 123 -11.72 4.37 5.69
N LYS A 124 -11.83 3.80 6.89
CA LYS A 124 -13.10 3.57 7.61
C LYS A 124 -13.25 4.43 8.85
#